data_AF-A0A6M2BPF5-F1
#
_entry.id   AF-A0A6M2BPF5-F1
#
_cell.length_a   1.000
_cell.length_b   1.000
_cell.length_c   1.000
_cell.angle_alpha   90.00
_cell.angle_beta   90.00
_cell.angle_gamma   90.00
#
_symmetry.space_group_name_H-M   'P 1'
#
loop_
_entity.id
_entity.type
_entity.pdbx_description
1 polymer ?
#
loop_
_entity_poly.entity_id
_entity_poly.type
_entity_poly.pdbx_seq_one_letter_code
_entity_poly.pdbx_strand_id
1 'polypeptide(L)'
;MSEVSASASGDAAKGDGKPLLAGLVMAGSQQTEAEVVTDFIFMARDISNAYLINTADGDLMVNTGFMDNAERTKALLAPRRSGPLRRIILTQAHADHYGGVPVLREPDTVILAEKRFVDNWNYFDRLGPYLKRRSSKLWANTLKRGSAPSEPPRIVPDLVIDRRHAFEQGGRRFEVISTPGGEALESLVVWMPDERVVFTGNLFGPVFLAMPNLVTMRGDRPRLAQRYLHSLERVRDLGAELLITGHGEPVRGAGHIRASLDKMHGAVSYIRQAVIDGMNAGQTVHQLMREVRLPDALQIGEFHGNVRWTVRSIWEELSGWFHYEDSTTGLYGVPRASVDAELAELAGCDRLAERAQRKLAAGAPLEALHLLDIALAGDARHAAALAAKKAALEMLLRDSGSRNLSETMWLKSEIAAVEAVLAG
;
A
#
# COMPACT_ATOMS: atom_id res chain seq x y z
N MET A 1 -12.45 -32.03 35.76
CA MET A 1 -11.20 -31.32 36.13
C MET A 1 -10.05 -32.03 35.44
N SER A 2 -9.51 -31.42 34.38
CA SER A 2 -8.08 -31.45 34.02
C SER A 2 -7.96 -30.88 32.61
N GLU A 3 -7.26 -29.78 32.54
CA GLU A 3 -6.93 -29.00 31.36
C GLU A 3 -6.13 -29.80 30.33
N VAL A 4 -6.38 -29.55 29.05
CA VAL A 4 -5.36 -29.70 28.01
C VAL A 4 -5.41 -28.43 27.16
N SER A 5 -4.45 -27.55 27.39
CA SER A 5 -4.21 -26.35 26.60
C SER A 5 -3.63 -26.73 25.24
N ALA A 6 -4.31 -26.39 24.16
CA ALA A 6 -3.74 -26.40 22.82
C ALA A 6 -3.19 -25.00 22.52
N SER A 7 -1.86 -24.88 22.56
CA SER A 7 -1.12 -23.69 22.17
C SER A 7 -1.19 -23.49 20.65
N ALA A 8 -1.91 -22.46 20.21
CA ALA A 8 -1.85 -21.97 18.83
C ALA A 8 -0.64 -21.03 18.70
N SER A 9 0.53 -21.58 18.39
CA SER A 9 1.68 -20.79 17.97
C SER A 9 1.56 -20.45 16.49
N GLY A 10 1.51 -19.14 16.21
CA GLY A 10 1.58 -18.61 14.85
C GLY A 10 2.90 -18.98 14.18
N ASP A 11 2.79 -19.67 13.06
CA ASP A 11 3.91 -19.89 12.15
C ASP A 11 3.73 -18.95 10.95
N ALA A 12 4.04 -17.68 11.18
CA ALA A 12 4.38 -16.76 10.10
C ALA A 12 5.86 -16.98 9.81
N ALA A 13 6.14 -17.52 8.63
CA ALA A 13 7.47 -17.90 8.16
C ALA A 13 8.56 -16.88 8.56
N LYS A 14 9.54 -17.33 9.34
CA LYS A 14 10.81 -16.64 9.54
C LYS A 14 11.58 -16.60 8.21
N GLY A 15 11.33 -15.57 7.42
CA GLY A 15 12.12 -15.25 6.22
C GLY A 15 13.12 -14.12 6.49
N ASP A 16 14.41 -14.43 6.51
CA ASP A 16 15.54 -13.58 6.10
C ASP A 16 15.61 -12.11 6.56
N GLY A 17 15.01 -11.72 7.69
CA GLY A 17 15.13 -10.36 8.26
C GLY A 17 14.73 -9.21 7.32
N LYS A 18 14.10 -9.51 6.18
CA LYS A 18 13.60 -8.54 5.20
C LYS A 18 12.16 -8.18 5.59
N PRO A 19 11.74 -6.91 5.47
CA PRO A 19 10.35 -6.53 5.71
C PRO A 19 9.41 -7.37 4.83
N LEU A 20 8.29 -7.86 5.39
CA LEU A 20 7.32 -8.73 4.70
C LEU A 20 6.94 -8.24 3.30
N LEU A 21 6.75 -6.91 3.14
CA LEU A 21 6.37 -6.28 1.88
C LEU A 21 7.52 -6.27 0.83
N ALA A 22 8.78 -6.34 1.25
CA ALA A 22 9.93 -6.37 0.33
C ALA A 22 10.11 -7.76 -0.31
N GLY A 23 9.65 -8.81 0.38
CA GLY A 23 9.61 -10.17 -0.17
C GLY A 23 8.58 -10.32 -1.31
N LEU A 24 7.50 -9.52 -1.30
CA LEU A 24 6.43 -9.61 -2.31
C LEU A 24 6.92 -9.28 -3.73
N VAL A 25 7.82 -8.30 -3.87
CA VAL A 25 8.39 -7.89 -5.16
C VAL A 25 9.08 -9.05 -5.89
N MET A 26 9.62 -10.03 -5.15
CA MET A 26 10.32 -11.19 -5.68
C MET A 26 9.57 -12.51 -5.47
N ALA A 27 8.33 -12.47 -4.96
CA ALA A 27 7.62 -13.65 -4.44
C ALA A 27 7.42 -14.77 -5.48
N GLY A 28 7.46 -14.45 -6.78
CA GLY A 28 7.34 -15.42 -7.87
C GLY A 28 8.63 -15.77 -8.58
N SER A 29 9.78 -15.14 -8.31
CA SER A 29 10.95 -15.24 -9.20
C SER A 29 11.55 -16.65 -9.32
N GLN A 30 11.23 -17.54 -8.38
CA GLN A 30 11.66 -18.95 -8.39
C GLN A 30 10.51 -19.93 -8.65
N GLN A 31 9.29 -19.45 -8.91
CA GLN A 31 8.14 -20.30 -9.19
C GLN A 31 8.31 -20.98 -10.55
N THR A 32 8.23 -22.31 -10.57
CA THR A 32 8.34 -23.13 -11.78
C THR A 32 7.00 -23.68 -12.27
N GLU A 33 5.99 -23.71 -11.40
CA GLU A 33 4.63 -24.15 -11.71
C GLU A 33 3.58 -23.29 -11.01
N ALA A 34 2.39 -23.15 -11.61
CA ALA A 34 1.27 -22.48 -10.94
C ALA A 34 0.83 -23.24 -9.69
N GLU A 35 0.61 -22.50 -8.60
CA GLU A 35 0.18 -23.04 -7.32
C GLU A 35 -1.32 -23.37 -7.37
N VAL A 36 -1.68 -24.52 -6.80
CA VAL A 36 -3.07 -24.98 -6.73
C VAL A 36 -3.72 -24.40 -5.49
N VAL A 37 -4.72 -23.53 -5.66
CA VAL A 37 -5.49 -22.94 -4.56
C VAL A 37 -6.70 -23.80 -4.23
N THR A 38 -7.41 -24.25 -5.27
CA THR A 38 -8.42 -25.32 -5.24
C THR A 38 -8.24 -26.20 -6.48
N ASP A 39 -9.09 -27.21 -6.66
CA ASP A 39 -9.14 -28.04 -7.87
C ASP A 39 -9.45 -27.27 -9.17
N PHE A 40 -9.94 -26.02 -9.07
CA PHE A 40 -10.26 -25.17 -10.23
C PHE A 40 -9.69 -23.75 -10.16
N ILE A 41 -8.95 -23.38 -9.11
CA ILE A 41 -8.31 -22.06 -8.96
C ILE A 41 -6.79 -22.26 -8.87
N PHE A 42 -6.06 -21.58 -9.75
CA PHE A 42 -4.60 -21.65 -9.84
C PHE A 42 -3.98 -20.26 -9.74
N MET A 43 -2.85 -20.17 -9.07
CA MET A 43 -2.16 -18.92 -8.77
C MET A 43 -0.76 -18.89 -9.41
N ALA A 44 -0.50 -17.86 -10.21
CA ALA A 44 0.84 -17.46 -10.57
C ALA A 44 1.27 -16.30 -9.67
N ARG A 45 2.34 -16.51 -8.89
CA ARG A 45 2.92 -15.47 -8.05
C ARG A 45 3.65 -14.44 -8.89
N ASP A 46 3.42 -13.19 -8.57
CA ASP A 46 4.02 -12.03 -9.22
C ASP A 46 4.07 -10.88 -8.20
N ILE A 47 4.40 -9.65 -8.61
CA ILE A 47 4.32 -8.47 -7.73
C ILE A 47 2.92 -8.39 -7.14
N SER A 48 1.87 -8.45 -7.99
CA SER A 48 0.53 -8.86 -7.58
C SER A 48 0.17 -10.13 -8.35
N ASN A 49 -0.30 -11.15 -7.65
CA ASN A 49 -0.60 -12.47 -8.20
C ASN A 49 -1.66 -12.41 -9.32
N ALA A 50 -1.56 -13.34 -10.27
CA ALA A 50 -2.57 -13.60 -11.28
C ALA A 50 -3.26 -14.94 -11.00
N TYR A 51 -4.59 -14.97 -11.13
CA TYR A 51 -5.40 -16.14 -10.81
C TYR A 51 -6.13 -16.65 -12.05
N LEU A 52 -6.04 -17.95 -12.31
CA LEU A 52 -6.78 -18.66 -13.32
C LEU A 52 -7.89 -19.48 -12.65
N ILE A 53 -9.11 -19.36 -13.17
CA ILE A 53 -10.30 -20.07 -12.72
C ILE A 53 -10.80 -20.92 -13.88
N ASN A 54 -10.83 -22.24 -13.73
CA ASN A 54 -11.41 -23.15 -14.70
C ASN A 54 -12.93 -23.24 -14.56
N THR A 55 -13.62 -23.25 -15.70
CA THR A 55 -15.07 -23.49 -15.80
C THR A 55 -15.38 -24.40 -16.99
N ALA A 56 -16.58 -24.96 -17.08
CA ALA A 56 -16.93 -25.92 -18.14
C ALA A 56 -16.97 -25.33 -19.57
N ASP A 57 -17.04 -24.01 -19.76
CA ASP A 57 -17.15 -23.36 -21.08
C ASP A 57 -15.98 -22.39 -21.40
N GLY A 58 -14.89 -22.50 -20.63
CA GLY A 58 -13.65 -21.76 -20.80
C GLY A 58 -13.09 -21.21 -19.49
N ASP A 59 -11.93 -20.57 -19.57
CA ASP A 59 -11.24 -20.05 -18.40
C ASP A 59 -11.64 -18.60 -18.12
N LEU A 60 -11.46 -18.18 -16.86
CA LEU A 60 -11.56 -16.81 -16.40
C LEU A 60 -10.28 -16.45 -15.64
N MET A 61 -9.77 -15.23 -15.82
CA MET A 61 -8.68 -14.71 -15.01
C MET A 61 -9.11 -13.56 -14.11
N VAL A 62 -8.56 -13.54 -12.90
CA VAL A 62 -8.59 -12.37 -12.02
C VAL A 62 -7.17 -11.83 -11.91
N ASN A 63 -6.96 -10.61 -12.42
CA ASN A 63 -5.67 -9.97 -12.64
C ASN A 63 -4.74 -10.74 -13.59
N THR A 64 -3.68 -10.07 -14.06
CA THR A 64 -2.74 -10.58 -15.07
C THR A 64 -1.26 -10.37 -14.70
N GLY A 65 -0.98 -9.91 -13.48
CA GLY A 65 0.38 -9.69 -13.00
C GLY A 65 1.04 -8.44 -13.61
N PHE A 66 2.34 -8.33 -13.37
CA PHE A 66 3.15 -7.20 -13.83
C PHE A 66 3.61 -7.42 -15.28
N MET A 67 3.67 -6.36 -16.09
CA MET A 67 3.92 -6.45 -17.53
C MET A 67 5.24 -7.15 -17.88
N ASP A 68 6.30 -6.91 -17.12
CA ASP A 68 7.60 -7.53 -17.36
C ASP A 68 7.63 -9.04 -17.04
N ASN A 69 6.62 -9.54 -16.32
CA ASN A 69 6.50 -10.93 -15.92
C ASN A 69 5.41 -11.68 -16.69
N ALA A 70 4.75 -11.02 -17.66
CA ALA A 70 3.56 -11.53 -18.32
C ALA A 70 3.77 -12.87 -19.04
N GLU A 71 4.89 -13.05 -19.75
CA GLU A 71 5.23 -14.31 -20.42
C GLU A 71 5.48 -15.45 -19.43
N ARG A 72 6.13 -15.16 -18.30
CA ARG A 72 6.30 -16.13 -17.21
C ARG A 72 4.95 -16.54 -16.64
N THR A 73 4.09 -15.56 -16.34
CA THR A 73 2.74 -15.81 -15.83
C THR A 73 1.92 -16.68 -16.81
N LYS A 74 1.99 -16.40 -18.12
CA LYS A 74 1.35 -17.21 -19.15
C LYS A 74 1.88 -18.65 -19.18
N ALA A 75 3.20 -18.83 -19.13
CA ALA A 75 3.83 -20.14 -19.12
C ALA A 75 3.47 -20.97 -17.87
N LEU A 76 3.43 -20.35 -16.68
CA LEU A 76 3.06 -21.01 -15.43
C LEU A 76 1.61 -21.50 -15.44
N LEU A 77 0.70 -20.72 -16.02
CA LEU A 77 -0.73 -21.03 -16.06
C LEU A 77 -1.12 -21.96 -17.22
N ALA A 78 -0.32 -22.04 -18.28
CA ALA A 78 -0.63 -22.85 -19.48
C ALA A 78 -0.98 -24.32 -19.16
N PRO A 79 -0.26 -25.05 -18.29
CA PRO A 79 -0.60 -26.43 -17.93
C PRO A 79 -1.92 -26.59 -17.16
N ARG A 80 -2.49 -25.49 -16.64
CA ARG A 80 -3.73 -25.46 -15.85
C ARG A 80 -4.93 -24.93 -16.64
N ARG A 81 -4.75 -24.57 -17.92
CA ARG A 81 -5.84 -24.09 -18.78
C ARG A 81 -6.81 -25.24 -19.07
N SER A 82 -8.10 -24.94 -19.01
CA SER A 82 -9.18 -25.88 -19.34
C SER A 82 -9.88 -25.56 -20.67
N GLY A 83 -9.67 -24.37 -21.21
CA GLY A 83 -10.23 -23.94 -22.49
C GLY A 83 -9.84 -22.51 -22.88
N PRO A 84 -10.56 -21.89 -23.84
CA PRO A 84 -10.34 -20.49 -24.23
C PRO A 84 -10.54 -19.52 -23.07
N LEU A 85 -9.77 -18.42 -23.04
CA LEU A 85 -9.90 -17.40 -22.00
C LEU A 85 -11.08 -16.49 -22.34
N ARG A 86 -12.20 -16.69 -21.63
CA ARG A 86 -13.43 -15.93 -21.89
C ARG A 86 -13.38 -14.54 -21.29
N ARG A 87 -12.81 -14.41 -20.09
CA ARG A 87 -12.86 -13.17 -19.31
C ARG A 87 -11.55 -12.90 -18.56
N ILE A 88 -11.18 -11.63 -18.52
CA ILE A 88 -10.18 -11.11 -17.57
C ILE A 88 -10.88 -10.05 -16.72
N ILE A 89 -10.89 -10.23 -15.41
CA ILE A 89 -11.40 -9.24 -14.46
C ILE A 89 -10.21 -8.55 -13.80
N LEU A 90 -10.11 -7.23 -13.97
CA LEU A 90 -9.05 -6.41 -13.38
C LEU A 90 -9.57 -5.82 -12.07
N THR A 91 -8.95 -6.18 -10.94
CA THR A 91 -9.42 -5.73 -9.64
C THR A 91 -9.11 -4.26 -9.38
N GLN A 92 -8.11 -3.69 -10.07
CA GLN A 92 -7.69 -2.30 -9.90
C GLN A 92 -6.72 -1.82 -11.00
N ALA A 93 -6.62 -0.51 -11.18
CA ALA A 93 -5.76 0.20 -12.13
C ALA A 93 -4.34 0.44 -11.56
N HIS A 94 -3.76 -0.56 -10.91
CA HIS A 94 -2.33 -0.61 -10.63
C HIS A 94 -1.64 -1.61 -11.56
N ALA A 95 -0.48 -1.24 -12.09
CA ALA A 95 0.13 -1.90 -13.24
C ALA A 95 0.54 -3.36 -12.99
N ASP A 96 0.67 -3.75 -11.73
CA ASP A 96 0.88 -5.12 -11.27
C ASP A 96 -0.38 -5.99 -11.31
N HIS A 97 -1.55 -5.42 -11.56
CA HIS A 97 -2.81 -6.17 -11.70
C HIS A 97 -3.25 -6.38 -13.13
N TYR A 98 -2.88 -5.48 -14.04
CA TYR A 98 -3.32 -5.50 -15.44
C TYR A 98 -2.17 -5.57 -16.45
N GLY A 99 -0.93 -5.49 -15.98
CA GLY A 99 0.25 -5.32 -16.84
C GLY A 99 0.41 -6.44 -17.86
N GLY A 100 0.00 -7.67 -17.52
CA GLY A 100 0.07 -8.82 -18.42
C GLY A 100 -1.06 -8.94 -19.44
N VAL A 101 -2.05 -8.04 -19.45
CA VAL A 101 -3.20 -8.11 -20.38
C VAL A 101 -2.76 -8.24 -21.86
N PRO A 102 -1.79 -7.47 -22.39
CA PRO A 102 -1.40 -7.57 -23.80
C PRO A 102 -0.89 -8.95 -24.23
N VAL A 103 -0.35 -9.74 -23.30
CA VAL A 103 0.23 -11.08 -23.56
C VAL A 103 -0.79 -12.20 -23.33
N LEU A 104 -1.69 -12.00 -22.36
CA LEU A 104 -2.65 -13.01 -21.89
C LEU A 104 -4.00 -12.93 -22.60
N ARG A 105 -4.41 -11.77 -23.13
CA ARG A 105 -5.68 -11.58 -23.83
C ARG A 105 -5.73 -12.43 -25.11
N GLU A 106 -6.82 -13.16 -25.30
CA GLU A 106 -7.16 -13.88 -26.54
C GLU A 106 -8.19 -13.06 -27.37
N PRO A 107 -8.41 -13.36 -28.67
CA PRO A 107 -9.29 -12.57 -29.53
C PRO A 107 -10.70 -12.34 -28.97
N ASP A 108 -11.30 -13.37 -28.35
CA ASP A 108 -12.66 -13.32 -27.80
C ASP A 108 -12.71 -13.03 -26.28
N THR A 109 -11.57 -12.66 -25.67
CA THR A 109 -11.51 -12.35 -24.24
C THR A 109 -12.17 -10.98 -23.96
N VAL A 110 -13.15 -10.99 -23.06
CA VAL A 110 -13.81 -9.78 -22.54
C VAL A 110 -13.08 -9.29 -21.29
N ILE A 111 -12.63 -8.05 -21.29
CA ILE A 111 -11.98 -7.39 -20.15
C ILE A 111 -13.04 -6.64 -19.32
N LEU A 112 -13.11 -6.96 -18.03
CA LEU A 112 -13.97 -6.31 -17.06
C LEU A 112 -13.14 -5.44 -16.13
N ALA A 113 -13.56 -4.20 -15.91
CA ALA A 113 -12.96 -3.32 -14.91
C ALA A 113 -13.99 -2.34 -14.34
N GLU A 114 -13.65 -1.71 -13.22
CA GLU A 114 -14.51 -0.70 -12.58
C GLU A 114 -14.66 0.54 -13.47
N LYS A 115 -15.79 1.24 -13.38
CA LYS A 115 -16.07 2.44 -14.19
C LYS A 115 -15.02 3.55 -14.16
N ARG A 116 -14.21 3.65 -13.10
CA ARG A 116 -13.15 4.65 -12.93
C ARG A 116 -11.76 4.10 -13.28
N PHE A 117 -11.66 2.86 -13.76
CA PHE A 117 -10.39 2.24 -14.14
C PHE A 117 -9.62 3.11 -15.13
N VAL A 118 -10.26 3.51 -16.24
CA VAL A 118 -9.61 4.32 -17.29
C VAL A 118 -9.25 5.72 -16.78
N ASP A 119 -10.08 6.33 -15.94
CA ASP A 119 -9.77 7.63 -15.32
C ASP A 119 -8.55 7.55 -14.40
N ASN A 120 -8.44 6.46 -13.63
CA ASN A 120 -7.28 6.23 -12.77
C ASN A 120 -6.02 5.91 -13.56
N TRP A 121 -6.14 5.14 -14.65
CA TRP A 121 -5.02 4.95 -15.58
C TRP A 121 -4.55 6.29 -16.17
N ASN A 122 -5.48 7.10 -16.69
CA ASN A 122 -5.16 8.42 -17.25
C ASN A 122 -4.52 9.35 -16.21
N TYR A 123 -4.89 9.24 -14.93
CA TYR A 123 -4.25 9.98 -13.84
C TYR A 123 -2.77 9.61 -13.68
N PHE A 124 -2.45 8.32 -13.66
CA PHE A 124 -1.06 7.86 -13.54
C PHE A 124 -0.23 8.22 -14.77
N ASP A 125 -0.81 8.11 -15.97
CA ASP A 125 -0.18 8.47 -17.23
C ASP A 125 0.15 9.98 -17.29
N ARG A 126 -0.86 10.84 -17.03
CA ARG A 126 -0.69 12.30 -17.07
C ARG A 126 0.30 12.83 -16.03
N LEU A 127 0.41 12.17 -14.87
CA LEU A 127 1.37 12.51 -13.82
C LEU A 127 2.62 11.63 -13.84
N GLY A 128 2.85 10.87 -14.92
CA GLY A 128 3.91 9.87 -15.02
C GLY A 128 5.28 10.39 -14.57
N PRO A 129 5.83 11.48 -15.16
CA PRO A 129 7.13 12.02 -14.75
C PRO A 129 7.20 12.41 -13.28
N TYR A 130 6.12 13.01 -12.75
CA TYR A 130 6.05 13.46 -11.36
C TYR A 130 6.01 12.29 -10.37
N LEU A 131 5.12 11.31 -10.61
CA LEU A 131 4.96 10.13 -9.75
C LEU A 131 6.11 9.15 -9.88
N LYS A 132 6.73 9.01 -11.07
CA LYS A 132 7.90 8.15 -11.31
C LYS A 132 9.08 8.59 -10.45
N ARG A 133 9.44 9.87 -10.46
CA ARG A 133 10.53 10.41 -9.61
C ARG A 133 10.33 10.11 -8.12
N ARG A 134 9.10 10.27 -7.62
CA ARG A 134 8.76 10.04 -6.21
C ARG A 134 8.70 8.56 -5.86
N SER A 135 8.19 7.73 -6.77
CA SER A 135 8.15 6.27 -6.60
C SER A 135 9.56 5.67 -6.62
N SER A 136 10.45 6.16 -7.49
CA SER A 136 11.85 5.72 -7.51
C SER A 136 12.56 5.96 -6.19
N LYS A 137 12.28 7.08 -5.51
CA LYS A 137 12.83 7.36 -4.17
C LYS A 137 12.46 6.27 -3.14
N LEU A 138 11.26 5.71 -3.26
CA LEU A 138 10.78 4.66 -2.35
C LEU A 138 11.19 3.24 -2.79
N TRP A 139 11.31 2.98 -4.09
CA TRP A 139 11.34 1.60 -4.59
C TRP A 139 12.63 1.22 -5.34
N ALA A 140 13.46 2.17 -5.77
CA ALA A 140 14.63 1.88 -6.61
C ALA A 140 15.61 0.88 -5.96
N ASN A 141 15.83 0.96 -4.65
CA ASN A 141 16.74 0.06 -3.94
C ASN A 141 16.13 -1.32 -3.63
N THR A 142 14.80 -1.46 -3.71
CA THR A 142 14.11 -2.75 -3.52
C THR A 142 13.99 -3.49 -4.85
N LEU A 143 13.74 -2.74 -5.92
CA LEU A 143 13.73 -3.23 -7.29
C LEU A 143 15.19 -3.34 -7.78
N LYS A 144 15.93 -4.39 -7.37
CA LYS A 144 17.20 -4.77 -8.00
C LYS A 144 16.95 -5.28 -9.43
N ARG A 145 16.42 -4.44 -10.30
CA ARG A 145 16.16 -4.74 -11.70
C ARG A 145 17.33 -4.21 -12.52
N GLY A 146 17.82 -5.04 -13.44
CA GLY A 146 18.91 -4.65 -14.36
C GLY A 146 18.52 -3.51 -15.32
N SER A 147 17.22 -3.20 -15.42
CA SER A 147 16.66 -2.15 -16.25
C SER A 147 15.45 -1.49 -15.58
N ALA A 148 15.08 -0.30 -16.04
CA ALA A 148 13.80 0.30 -15.67
C ALA A 148 12.63 -0.61 -16.10
N PRO A 149 11.53 -0.68 -15.31
CA PRO A 149 10.33 -1.41 -15.71
C PRO A 149 9.77 -0.90 -17.04
N SER A 150 9.13 -1.78 -17.81
CA SER A 150 8.39 -1.36 -19.00
C SER A 150 7.25 -0.41 -18.63
N GLU A 151 6.88 0.46 -19.57
CA GLU A 151 5.76 1.38 -19.36
C GLU A 151 4.44 0.58 -19.23
N PRO A 152 3.57 0.91 -18.26
CA PRO A 152 2.30 0.24 -18.11
C PRO A 152 1.42 0.33 -19.37
N PRO A 153 0.82 -0.78 -19.84
CA PRO A 153 -0.02 -0.75 -21.03
C PRO A 153 -1.31 0.03 -20.78
N ARG A 154 -1.84 0.69 -21.81
CA ARG A 154 -3.18 1.27 -21.76
C ARG A 154 -4.23 0.20 -21.99
N ILE A 155 -5.08 -0.03 -20.98
CA ILE A 155 -6.19 -0.99 -21.07
C ILE A 155 -7.52 -0.23 -21.05
N VAL A 156 -8.39 -0.55 -22.01
CA VAL A 156 -9.79 -0.12 -22.03
C VAL A 156 -10.64 -1.36 -21.78
N PRO A 157 -11.48 -1.39 -20.73
CA PRO A 157 -12.34 -2.53 -20.48
C PRO A 157 -13.42 -2.64 -21.56
N ASP A 158 -13.70 -3.86 -21.99
CA ASP A 158 -14.81 -4.14 -22.91
C ASP A 158 -16.16 -4.08 -22.17
N LEU A 159 -16.16 -4.38 -20.87
CA LEU A 159 -17.33 -4.26 -19.99
C LEU A 159 -16.98 -3.48 -18.71
N VAL A 160 -17.72 -2.39 -18.50
CA VAL A 160 -17.54 -1.51 -17.35
C VAL A 160 -18.49 -1.88 -16.21
N ILE A 161 -17.94 -2.02 -15.00
CA ILE A 161 -18.68 -2.31 -13.78
C ILE A 161 -18.86 -1.03 -12.94
N ASP A 162 -20.10 -0.57 -12.80
CA ASP A 162 -20.43 0.58 -11.95
C ASP A 162 -20.66 0.19 -10.48
N ARG A 163 -21.52 -0.82 -10.23
CA ARG A 163 -21.92 -1.24 -8.87
C ARG A 163 -21.75 -2.73 -8.63
N ARG A 164 -22.48 -3.53 -9.41
CA ARG A 164 -22.45 -4.99 -9.36
C ARG A 164 -22.82 -5.53 -10.73
N HIS A 165 -22.17 -6.60 -11.14
CA HIS A 165 -22.51 -7.36 -12.34
C HIS A 165 -22.43 -8.85 -12.02
N ALA A 166 -23.54 -9.56 -12.20
CA ALA A 166 -23.62 -11.00 -11.98
C ALA A 166 -23.69 -11.73 -13.32
N PHE A 167 -23.00 -12.85 -13.44
CA PHE A 167 -23.05 -13.71 -14.61
C PHE A 167 -22.76 -15.16 -14.23
N GLU A 168 -23.11 -16.07 -15.14
CA GLU A 168 -22.73 -17.48 -15.07
C GLU A 168 -21.72 -17.78 -16.17
N GLN A 169 -20.75 -18.64 -15.86
CA GLN A 169 -19.78 -19.15 -16.82
C GLN A 169 -19.47 -20.61 -16.46
N GLY A 170 -19.74 -21.52 -17.39
CA GLY A 170 -19.35 -22.92 -17.28
C GLY A 170 -19.86 -23.61 -16.01
N GLY A 171 -21.10 -23.30 -15.61
CA GLY A 171 -21.77 -23.85 -14.42
C GLY A 171 -21.39 -23.19 -13.09
N ARG A 172 -20.61 -22.10 -13.10
CA ARG A 172 -20.25 -21.34 -11.91
C ARG A 172 -20.88 -19.95 -11.93
N ARG A 173 -21.32 -19.47 -10.77
CA ARG A 173 -21.85 -18.12 -10.59
C ARG A 173 -20.75 -17.16 -10.17
N PHE A 174 -20.75 -15.97 -10.77
CA PHE A 174 -19.82 -14.90 -10.44
C PHE A 174 -20.58 -13.60 -10.20
N GLU A 175 -20.15 -12.84 -9.21
CA GLU A 175 -20.57 -11.48 -8.96
C GLU A 175 -19.35 -10.56 -8.88
N VAL A 176 -19.25 -9.61 -9.80
CA VAL A 176 -18.21 -8.59 -9.82
C VAL A 176 -18.75 -7.34 -9.16
N ILE A 177 -18.12 -6.89 -8.08
CA ILE A 177 -18.68 -5.91 -7.16
C ILE A 177 -17.72 -4.74 -7.02
N SER A 178 -18.19 -3.52 -7.31
CA SER A 178 -17.44 -2.29 -7.06
C SER A 178 -17.27 -2.05 -5.57
N THR A 179 -16.01 -1.90 -5.15
CA THR A 179 -15.55 -1.75 -3.76
C THR A 179 -14.49 -0.66 -3.66
N PRO A 180 -14.83 0.60 -3.99
CA PRO A 180 -13.83 1.66 -3.98
C PRO A 180 -13.29 2.01 -2.60
N GLY A 181 -12.08 2.55 -2.56
CA GLY A 181 -11.37 2.85 -1.33
C GLY A 181 -10.36 1.76 -1.01
N GLY A 182 -9.64 1.92 0.10
CA GLY A 182 -8.51 1.05 0.43
C GLY A 182 -7.26 1.44 -0.35
N GLU A 183 -6.70 0.52 -1.13
CA GLU A 183 -5.40 0.71 -1.80
C GLU A 183 -5.51 1.47 -3.12
N ALA A 184 -6.63 1.36 -3.83
CA ALA A 184 -6.91 2.13 -5.04
C ALA A 184 -8.23 2.92 -4.92
N LEU A 185 -8.38 3.99 -5.72
CA LEU A 185 -9.60 4.80 -5.70
C LEU A 185 -10.79 4.07 -6.29
N GLU A 186 -10.51 3.20 -7.25
CA GLU A 186 -11.43 2.19 -7.76
C GLU A 186 -10.90 0.83 -7.36
N SER A 187 -11.80 -0.09 -7.04
CA SER A 187 -11.45 -1.49 -6.93
C SER A 187 -12.69 -2.34 -7.22
N LEU A 188 -12.45 -3.56 -7.68
CA LEU A 188 -13.45 -4.62 -7.79
C LEU A 188 -13.07 -5.79 -6.88
N VAL A 189 -14.08 -6.42 -6.32
CA VAL A 189 -13.97 -7.80 -5.82
C VAL A 189 -14.77 -8.74 -6.71
N VAL A 190 -14.32 -9.99 -6.81
CA VAL A 190 -15.02 -11.06 -7.53
C VAL A 190 -15.50 -12.08 -6.52
N TRP A 191 -16.82 -12.28 -6.44
CA TRP A 191 -17.47 -13.19 -5.51
C TRP A 191 -18.04 -14.38 -6.25
N MET A 192 -17.75 -15.59 -5.75
CA MET A 192 -18.29 -16.86 -6.22
C MET A 192 -19.21 -17.39 -5.11
N PRO A 193 -20.54 -17.15 -5.18
CA PRO A 193 -21.45 -17.43 -4.07
C PRO A 193 -21.58 -18.91 -3.73
N ASP A 194 -21.55 -19.79 -4.73
CA ASP A 194 -21.80 -21.21 -4.53
C ASP A 194 -20.59 -21.90 -3.86
N GLU A 195 -19.38 -21.46 -4.21
CA GLU A 195 -18.11 -21.94 -3.64
C GLU A 195 -17.63 -21.11 -2.43
N ARG A 196 -18.34 -20.02 -2.13
CA ARG A 196 -18.01 -19.05 -1.07
C ARG A 196 -16.59 -18.50 -1.15
N VAL A 197 -16.12 -18.21 -2.37
CA VAL A 197 -14.78 -17.66 -2.65
C VAL A 197 -14.86 -16.18 -3.03
N VAL A 198 -14.06 -15.32 -2.39
CA VAL A 198 -13.92 -13.92 -2.78
C VAL A 198 -12.48 -13.59 -3.18
N PHE A 199 -12.31 -12.98 -4.36
CA PHE A 199 -11.06 -12.33 -4.76
C PHE A 199 -11.14 -10.85 -4.46
N THR A 200 -10.23 -10.33 -3.65
CA THR A 200 -10.30 -8.94 -3.16
C THR A 200 -9.31 -7.99 -3.82
N GLY A 201 -8.40 -8.50 -4.66
CA GLY A 201 -7.25 -7.72 -5.12
C GLY A 201 -6.52 -7.10 -3.91
N ASN A 202 -6.15 -5.82 -4.01
CA ASN A 202 -5.53 -5.10 -2.90
C ASN A 202 -6.53 -4.21 -2.15
N LEU A 203 -7.83 -4.50 -2.15
CA LEU A 203 -8.79 -3.71 -1.37
C LEU A 203 -8.32 -3.50 0.09
N PHE A 204 -7.75 -4.53 0.71
CA PHE A 204 -7.20 -4.49 2.08
C PHE A 204 -5.70 -4.16 2.14
N GLY A 205 -5.12 -3.69 1.05
CA GLY A 205 -3.69 -3.46 0.89
C GLY A 205 -2.92 -4.71 0.43
N PRO A 206 -1.60 -4.55 0.21
CA PRO A 206 -0.72 -5.64 -0.24
C PRO A 206 -0.38 -6.66 0.86
N VAL A 207 -0.74 -6.37 2.12
CA VAL A 207 -0.59 -7.31 3.24
C VAL A 207 -1.92 -7.38 3.96
N PHE A 208 -2.50 -8.57 4.04
CA PHE A 208 -3.75 -8.79 4.76
C PHE A 208 -3.57 -8.56 6.26
N LEU A 209 -4.64 -8.13 6.96
CA LEU A 209 -4.60 -7.78 8.39
C LEU A 209 -3.56 -6.69 8.70
N ALA A 210 -3.48 -5.69 7.83
CA ALA A 210 -2.59 -4.53 7.98
C ALA A 210 -3.36 -3.21 7.87
N MET A 211 -2.79 -2.16 8.46
CA MET A 211 -3.30 -0.80 8.38
C MET A 211 -3.33 -0.34 6.91
N PRO A 212 -4.49 0.17 6.39
CA PRO A 212 -4.56 0.64 5.02
C PRO A 212 -3.64 1.83 4.79
N ASN A 213 -2.99 1.85 3.62
CA ASN A 213 -2.22 3.01 3.19
C ASN A 213 -3.12 3.99 2.44
N LEU A 214 -3.85 4.82 3.19
CA LEU A 214 -4.83 5.77 2.64
C LEU A 214 -4.18 6.86 1.78
N VAL A 215 -2.91 7.20 2.05
CA VAL A 215 -2.10 8.10 1.22
C VAL A 215 -0.69 7.54 1.13
N THR A 216 -0.33 6.97 -0.02
CA THR A 216 1.03 6.49 -0.22
C THR A 216 2.04 7.62 -0.10
N MET A 217 3.16 7.37 0.58
CA MET A 217 4.28 8.33 0.73
C MET A 217 4.83 8.90 -0.59
N ARG A 218 4.52 8.29 -1.74
CA ARG A 218 4.85 8.84 -3.06
C ARG A 218 4.13 10.17 -3.33
N GLY A 219 3.12 10.54 -2.54
CA GLY A 219 2.29 11.72 -2.75
C GLY A 219 1.27 11.48 -3.87
N ASP A 220 0.22 10.74 -3.54
CA ASP A 220 -0.85 10.32 -4.44
C ASP A 220 -2.21 10.80 -3.89
N ARG A 221 -3.28 10.69 -4.69
CA ARG A 221 -4.65 11.04 -4.26
C ARG A 221 -5.05 10.25 -3.00
N PRO A 222 -5.74 10.88 -2.04
CA PRO A 222 -6.17 10.22 -0.83
C PRO A 222 -7.28 9.20 -1.11
N ARG A 223 -7.14 8.00 -0.53
CA ARG A 223 -8.21 7.00 -0.43
C ARG A 223 -8.94 7.25 0.88
N LEU A 224 -10.25 7.48 0.78
CA LEU A 224 -11.04 7.90 1.94
C LEU A 224 -11.33 6.72 2.87
N ALA A 225 -11.13 6.93 4.17
CA ALA A 225 -11.35 5.91 5.20
C ALA A 225 -12.81 5.45 5.22
N GLN A 226 -13.77 6.37 5.06
CA GLN A 226 -15.19 6.00 5.02
C GLN A 226 -15.51 5.05 3.86
N ARG A 227 -14.89 5.25 2.69
CA ARG A 227 -15.07 4.35 1.54
C ARG A 227 -14.44 2.99 1.77
N TYR A 228 -13.25 2.96 2.37
CA TYR A 228 -12.60 1.72 2.79
C TYR A 228 -13.49 0.91 3.75
N LEU A 229 -14.04 1.55 4.79
CA LEU A 229 -14.92 0.90 5.76
C LEU A 229 -16.17 0.31 5.10
N HIS A 230 -16.83 1.05 4.21
CA HIS A 230 -17.99 0.56 3.47
C HIS A 230 -17.64 -0.64 2.57
N SER A 231 -16.52 -0.58 1.87
CA SER A 231 -16.06 -1.69 1.01
C SER A 231 -15.67 -2.92 1.82
N LEU A 232 -15.07 -2.73 2.99
CA LEU A 232 -14.79 -3.82 3.93
C LEU A 232 -16.09 -4.47 4.42
N GLU A 233 -17.08 -3.68 4.84
CA GLU A 233 -18.40 -4.20 5.25
C GLU A 233 -19.04 -5.04 4.15
N ARG A 234 -19.01 -4.56 2.89
CA ARG A 234 -19.54 -5.31 1.75
C ARG A 234 -18.90 -6.68 1.60
N VAL A 235 -17.57 -6.79 1.76
CA VAL A 235 -16.87 -8.09 1.69
C VAL A 235 -17.19 -8.95 2.91
N ARG A 236 -17.29 -8.35 4.10
CA ARG A 236 -17.67 -9.04 5.33
C ARG A 236 -19.04 -9.70 5.22
N ASP A 237 -19.99 -9.03 4.56
CA ASP A 237 -21.37 -9.52 4.40
C ASP A 237 -21.49 -10.67 3.39
N LEU A 238 -20.46 -10.94 2.57
CA LEU A 238 -20.44 -12.09 1.67
C LEU A 238 -20.30 -13.44 2.41
N GLY A 239 -19.69 -13.42 3.60
CA GLY A 239 -19.47 -14.64 4.39
C GLY A 239 -18.54 -15.66 3.72
N ALA A 240 -17.48 -15.19 3.05
CA ALA A 240 -16.53 -16.05 2.34
C ALA A 240 -15.88 -17.12 3.25
N GLU A 241 -15.64 -18.31 2.69
CA GLU A 241 -14.84 -19.38 3.29
C GLU A 241 -13.39 -19.41 2.79
N LEU A 242 -13.16 -18.79 1.63
CA LEU A 242 -11.85 -18.55 1.04
C LEU A 242 -11.77 -17.11 0.55
N LEU A 243 -10.78 -16.36 1.06
CA LEU A 243 -10.49 -14.99 0.65
C LEU A 243 -9.13 -14.96 -0.04
N ILE A 244 -9.11 -14.56 -1.30
CA ILE A 244 -7.92 -14.50 -2.14
C ILE A 244 -7.55 -13.04 -2.38
N THR A 245 -6.39 -12.63 -1.89
CA THR A 245 -5.85 -11.27 -2.01
C THR A 245 -5.06 -11.08 -3.31
N GLY A 246 -4.64 -9.86 -3.62
CA GLY A 246 -3.71 -9.61 -4.73
C GLY A 246 -2.27 -10.05 -4.46
N HIS A 247 -1.92 -10.36 -3.21
CA HIS A 247 -0.58 -10.74 -2.77
C HIS A 247 -0.64 -11.88 -1.76
N GLY A 248 0.43 -12.66 -1.67
CA GLY A 248 0.59 -13.67 -0.63
C GLY A 248 -0.38 -14.85 -0.76
N GLU A 249 -0.55 -15.59 0.33
CA GLU A 249 -1.40 -16.77 0.38
C GLU A 249 -2.88 -16.44 0.56
N PRO A 250 -3.80 -17.25 -0.02
CA PRO A 250 -5.21 -17.22 0.30
C PRO A 250 -5.49 -17.43 1.80
N VAL A 251 -6.44 -16.69 2.33
CA VAL A 251 -6.93 -16.79 3.71
C VAL A 251 -8.11 -17.76 3.75
N ARG A 252 -8.08 -18.74 4.66
CA ARG A 252 -9.06 -19.84 4.72
C ARG A 252 -9.87 -19.82 6.01
N GLY A 253 -11.11 -20.26 5.91
CA GLY A 253 -12.03 -20.48 7.02
C GLY A 253 -12.89 -19.25 7.33
N ALA A 254 -14.21 -19.39 7.23
CA ALA A 254 -15.16 -18.28 7.41
C ALA A 254 -15.02 -17.56 8.75
N GLY A 255 -14.79 -18.29 9.85
CA GLY A 255 -14.59 -17.68 11.18
C GLY A 255 -13.32 -16.82 11.24
N HIS A 256 -12.20 -17.32 10.69
CA HIS A 256 -10.94 -16.58 10.67
C HIS A 256 -11.01 -15.36 9.75
N ILE A 257 -11.61 -15.50 8.56
CA ILE A 257 -11.84 -14.39 7.64
C ILE A 257 -12.72 -13.33 8.29
N ARG A 258 -13.85 -13.73 8.89
CA ARG A 258 -14.77 -12.81 9.58
C ARG A 258 -14.08 -12.06 10.71
N ALA A 259 -13.37 -12.76 11.59
CA ALA A 259 -12.63 -12.14 12.70
C ALA A 259 -11.55 -11.16 12.20
N SER A 260 -10.85 -11.50 11.10
CA SER A 260 -9.83 -10.63 10.51
C SER A 260 -10.43 -9.35 9.92
N LEU A 261 -11.55 -9.47 9.19
CA LEU A 261 -12.28 -8.33 8.64
C LEU A 261 -12.84 -7.44 9.77
N ASP A 262 -13.45 -8.05 10.81
CA ASP A 262 -13.95 -7.32 11.97
C ASP A 262 -12.83 -6.55 12.69
N LYS A 263 -11.65 -7.15 12.83
CA LYS A 263 -10.49 -6.50 13.43
C LYS A 263 -9.99 -5.31 12.61
N MET A 264 -9.89 -5.45 11.29
CA MET A 264 -9.50 -4.35 10.39
C MET A 264 -10.53 -3.20 10.40
N HIS A 265 -11.82 -3.53 10.36
CA HIS A 265 -12.91 -2.54 10.46
C HIS A 265 -12.87 -1.80 11.79
N GLY A 266 -12.74 -2.55 12.89
CA GLY A 266 -12.66 -1.99 14.24
C GLY A 266 -11.47 -1.06 14.40
N ALA A 267 -10.29 -1.45 13.90
CA ALA A 267 -9.09 -0.63 13.98
C ALA A 267 -9.24 0.73 13.28
N VAL A 268 -9.73 0.74 12.03
CA VAL A 268 -9.89 1.99 11.27
C VAL A 268 -11.04 2.83 11.82
N SER A 269 -12.14 2.19 12.25
CA SER A 269 -13.27 2.89 12.90
C SER A 269 -12.85 3.56 14.20
N TYR A 270 -12.04 2.87 15.01
CA TYR A 270 -11.48 3.43 16.25
C TYR A 270 -10.62 4.66 15.98
N ILE A 271 -9.69 4.58 15.01
CA ILE A 271 -8.85 5.73 14.64
C ILE A 271 -9.72 6.89 14.15
N ARG A 272 -10.72 6.60 13.30
CA ARG A 272 -11.63 7.64 12.79
C ARG A 272 -12.37 8.35 13.92
N GLN A 273 -12.89 7.60 14.89
CA GLN A 273 -13.58 8.19 16.04
C GLN A 273 -12.62 9.02 16.90
N ALA A 274 -11.43 8.49 17.20
CA ALA A 274 -10.42 9.22 17.97
C ALA A 274 -9.99 10.53 17.31
N VAL A 275 -9.92 10.56 15.96
CA VAL A 275 -9.65 11.79 15.21
C VAL A 275 -10.79 12.80 15.37
N ILE A 276 -12.04 12.36 15.20
CA ILE A 276 -13.21 13.24 15.34
C ILE A 276 -13.30 13.81 16.77
N ASP A 277 -13.11 12.96 17.79
CA ASP A 277 -13.13 13.39 19.19
C ASP A 277 -12.02 14.41 19.47
N GLY A 278 -10.81 14.16 18.96
CA GLY A 278 -9.68 15.07 19.09
C GLY A 278 -9.87 16.41 18.39
N MET A 279 -10.42 16.40 17.17
CA MET A 279 -10.81 17.61 16.44
C MET A 279 -11.79 18.45 17.26
N ASN A 280 -12.85 17.83 17.78
CA ASN A 280 -13.86 18.49 18.60
C ASN A 280 -13.31 19.00 19.94
N ALA A 281 -12.28 18.35 20.47
CA ALA A 281 -11.55 18.78 21.68
C ALA A 281 -10.48 19.87 21.41
N GLY A 282 -10.31 20.32 20.16
CA GLY A 282 -9.33 21.34 19.79
C GLY A 282 -7.89 20.83 19.74
N GLN A 283 -7.67 19.51 19.69
CA GLN A 283 -6.35 18.93 19.48
C GLN A 283 -5.89 19.13 18.04
N THR A 284 -4.59 19.33 17.83
CA THR A 284 -3.99 19.42 16.49
C THR A 284 -3.78 18.03 15.88
N VAL A 285 -3.64 17.96 14.56
CA VAL A 285 -3.30 16.72 13.85
C VAL A 285 -2.02 16.08 14.42
N HIS A 286 -1.02 16.89 14.76
CA HIS A 286 0.24 16.41 15.30
C HIS A 286 0.13 15.85 16.73
N GLN A 287 -0.77 16.37 17.56
CA GLN A 287 -1.09 15.77 18.86
C GLN A 287 -1.70 14.38 18.66
N LEU A 288 -2.70 14.27 17.80
CA LEU A 288 -3.37 12.99 17.53
C LEU A 288 -2.44 11.95 16.92
N MET A 289 -1.57 12.34 15.99
CA MET A 289 -0.54 11.44 15.44
C MET A 289 0.38 10.87 16.53
N ARG A 290 0.63 11.62 17.62
CA ARG A 290 1.47 11.18 18.73
C ARG A 290 0.70 10.38 19.76
N GLU A 291 -0.58 10.66 19.99
CA GLU A 291 -1.35 10.12 21.13
C GLU A 291 -2.20 8.91 20.76
N VAL A 292 -2.80 8.88 19.57
CA VAL A 292 -3.70 7.79 19.16
C VAL A 292 -2.93 6.48 19.08
N ARG A 293 -3.42 5.47 19.81
CA ARG A 293 -2.94 4.08 19.80
C ARG A 293 -4.14 3.14 19.73
N LEU A 294 -4.00 2.06 18.97
CA LEU A 294 -5.01 1.01 18.94
C LEU A 294 -5.01 0.26 20.28
N PRO A 295 -6.19 -0.11 20.81
CA PRO A 295 -6.28 -1.07 21.90
C PRO A 295 -5.80 -2.46 21.43
N ASP A 296 -5.32 -3.29 22.35
CA ASP A 296 -4.73 -4.61 22.05
C ASP A 296 -5.63 -5.50 21.17
N ALA A 297 -6.93 -5.48 21.44
CA ALA A 297 -7.93 -6.24 20.67
C ALA A 297 -8.03 -5.82 19.19
N LEU A 298 -7.60 -4.61 18.84
CA LEU A 298 -7.67 -4.05 17.49
C LEU A 298 -6.30 -3.96 16.80
N GLN A 299 -5.22 -4.44 17.42
CA GLN A 299 -3.88 -4.38 16.85
C GLN A 299 -3.80 -5.14 15.51
N ILE A 300 -3.42 -4.42 14.45
CA ILE A 300 -3.17 -4.95 13.11
C ILE A 300 -1.79 -4.49 12.63
N GLY A 301 -1.22 -5.15 11.63
CA GLY A 301 0.14 -4.87 11.19
C GLY A 301 0.32 -3.47 10.58
N GLU A 302 1.43 -2.79 10.87
CA GLU A 302 1.76 -1.47 10.31
C GLU A 302 2.86 -1.56 9.22
N PHE A 303 2.69 -2.52 8.29
CA PHE A 303 3.73 -2.89 7.31
C PHE A 303 3.85 -1.94 6.12
N HIS A 304 2.74 -1.29 5.74
CA HIS A 304 2.66 -0.37 4.61
C HIS A 304 2.00 0.94 5.02
N GLY A 305 0.73 0.90 5.44
CA GLY A 305 0.12 1.96 6.24
C GLY A 305 0.57 1.87 7.69
N ASN A 306 0.27 2.91 8.48
CA ASN A 306 0.55 2.95 9.92
C ASN A 306 -0.48 3.86 10.61
N VAL A 307 -0.65 3.71 11.93
CA VAL A 307 -1.69 4.42 12.70
C VAL A 307 -1.55 5.93 12.54
N ARG A 308 -0.33 6.45 12.64
CA ARG A 308 -0.05 7.90 12.62
C ARG A 308 -0.39 8.52 11.27
N TRP A 309 -0.11 7.82 10.18
CA TRP A 309 -0.44 8.27 8.83
C TRP A 309 -1.93 8.16 8.57
N THR A 310 -2.59 7.10 9.05
CA THR A 310 -4.05 6.97 8.96
C THR A 310 -4.77 8.07 9.74
N VAL A 311 -4.29 8.44 10.93
CA VAL A 311 -4.77 9.61 11.68
C VAL A 311 -4.73 10.87 10.83
N ARG A 312 -3.56 11.15 10.23
CA ARG A 312 -3.38 12.34 9.38
C ARG A 312 -4.26 12.29 8.13
N SER A 313 -4.36 11.14 7.46
CA SER A 313 -5.21 10.99 6.28
C SER A 313 -6.69 11.21 6.59
N ILE A 314 -7.17 10.74 7.75
CA ILE A 314 -8.55 10.96 8.18
C ILE A 314 -8.77 12.43 8.55
N TRP A 315 -7.82 13.05 9.25
CA TRP A 315 -7.87 14.49 9.53
C TRP A 315 -8.01 15.28 8.24
N GLU A 316 -7.12 15.09 7.27
CA GLU A 316 -7.13 15.81 5.99
C GLU A 316 -8.36 15.45 5.13
N GLU A 317 -8.92 14.23 5.25
CA GLU A 317 -10.22 13.88 4.65
C GLU A 317 -11.36 14.76 5.20
N LEU A 318 -11.33 15.09 6.49
CA LEU A 318 -12.40 15.82 7.17
C LEU A 318 -12.21 17.34 7.13
N SER A 319 -10.98 17.84 7.22
CA SER A 319 -10.67 19.28 7.30
C SER A 319 -10.13 19.87 5.99
N GLY A 320 -9.71 19.03 5.04
CA GLY A 320 -8.96 19.47 3.87
C GLY A 320 -7.53 19.90 4.22
N TRP A 321 -6.94 20.73 3.36
CA TRP A 321 -5.51 21.08 3.38
C TRP A 321 -5.13 22.19 4.38
N PHE A 322 -6.10 22.99 4.85
CA PHE A 322 -5.82 24.19 5.64
C PHE A 322 -5.82 23.88 7.14
N HIS A 323 -4.67 24.11 7.78
CA HIS A 323 -4.46 23.88 9.20
C HIS A 323 -4.41 25.23 9.93
N TYR A 324 -5.28 25.42 10.93
CA TYR A 324 -5.41 26.72 11.62
C TYR A 324 -4.15 27.07 12.42
N GLU A 325 -3.39 26.05 12.85
CA GLU A 325 -2.12 26.18 13.57
C GLU A 325 -0.95 26.68 12.70
N ASP A 326 -1.06 26.60 11.37
CA ASP A 326 0.00 27.04 10.44
C ASP A 326 0.04 28.58 10.26
N SER A 327 -0.79 29.31 11.01
CA SER A 327 -0.96 30.76 10.97
C SER A 327 -1.45 31.28 9.60
N THR A 328 -1.56 32.61 9.48
CA THR A 328 -1.93 33.30 8.24
C THR A 328 -1.06 32.89 7.05
N THR A 329 0.19 32.47 7.26
CA THR A 329 1.10 32.04 6.18
C THR A 329 0.59 30.82 5.43
N GLY A 330 -0.22 29.96 6.05
CA GLY A 330 -0.81 28.80 5.39
C GLY A 330 -1.72 29.17 4.20
N LEU A 331 -2.23 30.41 4.14
CA LEU A 331 -3.06 30.89 3.03
C LEU A 331 -2.27 31.30 1.78
N TYR A 332 -0.94 31.45 1.89
CA TYR A 332 -0.11 32.07 0.86
C TYR A 332 0.98 31.13 0.37
N GLY A 333 1.50 31.40 -0.83
CA GLY A 333 2.50 30.56 -1.49
C GLY A 333 3.93 30.67 -0.94
N VAL A 334 4.17 31.45 0.12
CA VAL A 334 5.49 31.61 0.74
C VAL A 334 5.62 30.60 1.89
N PRO A 335 6.45 29.55 1.74
CA PRO A 335 6.57 28.51 2.76
C PRO A 335 7.34 29.03 3.97
N ARG A 336 7.09 28.45 5.16
CA ARG A 336 7.86 28.78 6.38
C ARG A 336 9.38 28.64 6.20
N ALA A 337 9.81 27.68 5.38
CA ALA A 337 11.21 27.46 5.06
C ALA A 337 11.88 28.61 4.29
N SER A 338 11.11 29.61 3.80
CA SER A 338 11.70 30.75 3.07
C SER A 338 12.63 31.62 3.91
N VAL A 339 12.51 31.56 5.25
CA VAL A 339 13.35 32.32 6.19
C VAL A 339 14.45 31.47 6.81
N ASP A 340 14.59 30.20 6.44
CA ASP A 340 15.55 29.28 7.07
C ASP A 340 17.00 29.77 6.91
N ALA A 341 17.36 30.31 5.75
CA ALA A 341 18.69 30.88 5.54
C ALA A 341 18.96 32.12 6.41
N GLU A 342 17.97 33.01 6.58
CA GLU A 342 18.07 34.18 7.47
C GLU A 342 18.18 33.74 8.94
N LEU A 343 17.41 32.74 9.35
CA LEU A 343 17.51 32.15 10.68
C LEU A 343 18.89 31.51 10.92
N ALA A 344 19.47 30.87 9.90
CA ALA A 344 20.81 30.31 9.96
C ALA A 344 21.90 31.39 10.07
N GLU A 345 21.76 32.50 9.34
CA GLU A 345 22.66 33.67 9.45
C GLU A 345 22.62 34.26 10.86
N LEU A 346 21.42 34.42 11.44
CA LEU A 346 21.23 34.96 12.79
C LEU A 346 21.73 34.01 13.88
N ALA A 347 21.47 32.71 13.75
CA ALA A 347 21.78 31.72 14.78
C ALA A 347 23.21 31.16 14.70
N GLY A 348 23.76 31.05 13.48
CA GLY A 348 24.98 30.35 13.14
C GLY A 348 24.77 28.85 12.90
N CYS A 349 25.22 28.33 11.74
CA CYS A 349 25.08 26.91 11.37
C CYS A 349 25.73 25.95 12.38
N ASP A 350 26.91 26.29 12.92
CA ASP A 350 27.58 25.49 13.95
C ASP A 350 26.72 25.34 15.22
N ARG A 351 26.10 26.43 15.67
CA ARG A 351 25.25 26.42 16.88
C ARG A 351 23.97 25.64 16.66
N LEU A 352 23.39 25.72 15.47
CA LEU A 352 22.24 24.92 15.07
C LEU A 352 22.60 23.42 15.04
N ALA A 353 23.72 23.05 14.43
CA ALA A 353 24.21 21.67 14.40
C ALA A 353 24.51 21.13 15.81
N GLU A 354 25.19 21.90 16.67
CA GLU A 354 25.47 21.54 18.06
C GLU A 354 24.17 21.36 18.87
N ARG A 355 23.16 22.23 18.65
CA ARG A 355 21.85 22.07 19.28
C ARG A 355 21.11 20.84 18.77
N ALA A 356 21.18 20.54 17.48
CA ALA A 356 20.61 19.32 16.91
C ALA A 356 21.26 18.07 17.51
N GLN A 357 22.58 18.05 17.70
CA GLN A 357 23.28 16.95 18.37
C GLN A 357 22.80 16.76 19.82
N ARG A 358 22.57 17.84 20.57
CA ARG A 358 21.95 17.75 21.91
C ARG A 358 20.54 17.16 21.87
N LYS A 359 19.73 17.52 20.87
CA LYS A 359 18.40 16.92 20.67
C LYS A 359 18.48 15.43 20.35
N LEU A 360 19.47 15.01 19.56
CA LEU A 360 19.74 13.60 19.30
C LEU A 360 20.16 12.84 20.55
N ALA A 361 21.06 13.40 21.36
CA ALA A 361 21.45 12.81 22.63
C ALA A 361 20.26 12.65 23.60
N ALA A 362 19.25 13.51 23.48
CA ALA A 362 18.01 13.43 24.24
C ALA A 362 16.91 12.54 23.59
N GLY A 363 17.21 11.84 22.49
CA GLY A 363 16.25 10.97 21.81
C GLY A 363 15.15 11.72 21.03
N ALA A 364 15.41 12.96 20.60
CA ALA A 364 14.47 13.80 19.86
C ALA A 364 14.93 14.05 18.40
N PRO A 365 15.01 13.01 17.54
CA PRO A 365 15.58 13.13 16.20
C PRO A 365 14.77 14.02 15.25
N LEU A 366 13.44 14.07 15.36
CA LEU A 366 12.61 14.93 14.51
C LEU A 366 12.82 16.42 14.81
N GLU A 367 12.95 16.78 16.09
CA GLU A 367 13.30 18.15 16.49
C GLU A 367 14.73 18.51 16.06
N ALA A 368 15.65 17.55 16.10
CA ALA A 368 16.99 17.73 15.55
C ALA A 368 16.93 18.03 14.04
N LEU A 369 16.14 17.28 13.27
CA LEU A 369 15.97 17.50 11.83
C LEU A 369 15.44 18.91 11.52
N HIS A 370 14.49 19.45 12.29
CA HIS A 370 14.02 20.82 12.09
C HIS A 370 15.16 21.86 12.20
N LEU A 371 16.07 21.71 13.17
CA LEU A 371 17.22 22.61 13.32
C LEU A 371 18.24 22.43 12.19
N LEU A 372 18.38 21.19 11.70
CA LEU A 372 19.34 20.84 10.66
C LEU A 372 18.88 21.30 9.28
N ASP A 373 17.57 21.29 9.01
CA ASP A 373 17.03 21.84 7.77
C ASP A 373 17.28 23.36 7.72
N ILE A 374 17.16 24.08 8.84
CA ILE A 374 17.55 25.50 8.94
C ILE A 374 19.04 25.68 8.67
N ALA A 375 19.91 24.91 9.37
CA ALA A 375 21.36 25.02 9.20
C ALA A 375 21.80 24.77 7.74
N LEU A 376 21.21 23.76 7.08
CA LEU A 376 21.54 23.38 5.71
C LEU A 376 20.94 24.33 4.67
N ALA A 377 19.95 25.14 5.02
CA ALA A 377 19.49 26.24 4.17
C ALA A 377 20.53 27.39 4.13
N GLY A 378 21.24 27.63 5.24
CA GLY A 378 22.33 28.62 5.32
C GLY A 378 23.63 28.13 4.68
N ASP A 379 24.01 26.87 4.91
CA ASP A 379 25.14 26.21 4.25
C ASP A 379 24.83 24.73 3.96
N ALA A 380 24.48 24.45 2.70
CA ALA A 380 24.11 23.11 2.24
C ALA A 380 25.22 22.06 2.36
N ARG A 381 26.48 22.48 2.53
CA ARG A 381 27.64 21.58 2.69
C ARG A 381 28.22 21.63 4.11
N HIS A 382 27.49 22.19 5.06
CA HIS A 382 27.95 22.29 6.44
C HIS A 382 28.17 20.89 7.05
N ALA A 383 29.43 20.48 7.17
CA ALA A 383 29.80 19.10 7.48
C ALA A 383 29.19 18.59 8.79
N ALA A 384 29.22 19.41 9.85
CA ALA A 384 28.66 19.03 11.15
C ALA A 384 27.13 18.87 11.11
N ALA A 385 26.43 19.64 10.27
CA ALA A 385 24.98 19.56 10.13
C ALA A 385 24.60 18.32 9.30
N LEU A 386 25.30 18.05 8.21
CA LEU A 386 25.11 16.82 7.42
C LEU A 386 25.38 15.56 8.25
N ALA A 387 26.47 15.54 9.04
CA ALA A 387 26.77 14.43 9.93
C ALA A 387 25.68 14.20 10.98
N ALA A 388 25.18 15.27 11.60
CA ALA A 388 24.06 15.19 12.54
C ALA A 388 22.75 14.75 11.86
N LYS A 389 22.48 15.19 10.63
CA LYS A 389 21.30 14.79 9.84
C LYS A 389 21.32 13.30 9.52
N LYS A 390 22.48 12.78 9.10
CA LYS A 390 22.68 11.34 8.92
C LYS A 390 22.38 10.58 10.22
N ALA A 391 22.97 10.99 11.34
CA ALA A 391 22.75 10.35 12.63
C ALA A 391 21.27 10.37 13.08
N ALA A 392 20.55 11.46 12.81
CA ALA A 392 19.12 11.59 13.07
C ALA A 392 18.28 10.59 12.26
N LEU A 393 18.57 10.49 10.95
CA LEU A 393 17.88 9.56 10.05
C LEU A 393 18.18 8.09 10.40
N GLU A 394 19.42 7.78 10.77
CA GLU A 394 19.81 6.44 11.23
C GLU A 394 19.14 6.06 12.56
N MET A 395 18.97 7.02 13.47
CA MET A 395 18.22 6.82 14.71
C MET A 395 16.75 6.48 14.40
N LEU A 396 16.09 7.28 13.56
CA LEU A 396 14.71 7.00 13.12
C LEU A 396 14.61 5.62 12.45
N LEU A 397 15.58 5.24 11.62
CA LEU A 397 15.59 3.94 10.95
C LEU A 397 15.71 2.80 11.96
N ARG A 398 16.60 2.92 12.95
CA ARG A 398 16.74 1.92 14.03
C ARG A 398 15.46 1.84 14.87
N ASP A 399 14.91 2.97 15.29
CA ASP A 399 13.72 3.04 16.16
C ASP A 399 12.46 2.53 15.46
N SER A 400 12.38 2.66 14.13
CA SER A 400 11.29 2.07 13.34
C SER A 400 11.28 0.52 13.42
N GLY A 401 12.44 -0.09 13.69
CA GLY A 401 12.65 -1.54 13.63
C GLY A 401 12.48 -2.12 12.22
N SER A 402 12.49 -1.27 11.18
CA SER A 402 12.18 -1.65 9.79
C SER A 402 10.84 -2.38 9.60
N ARG A 403 9.87 -2.12 10.49
CA ARG A 403 8.56 -2.79 10.47
C ARG A 403 7.67 -2.30 9.33
N ASN A 404 7.74 -1.00 9.03
CA ASN A 404 7.04 -0.38 7.91
C ASN A 404 7.97 -0.21 6.72
N LEU A 405 7.65 -0.83 5.58
CA LEU A 405 8.53 -0.80 4.42
C LEU A 405 8.66 0.60 3.81
N SER A 406 7.55 1.36 3.75
CA SER A 406 7.56 2.70 3.14
C SER A 406 8.42 3.67 3.93
N GLU A 407 8.34 3.64 5.26
CA GLU A 407 9.20 4.43 6.16
C GLU A 407 10.66 4.00 6.03
N THR A 408 10.91 2.68 6.06
CA THR A 408 12.27 2.11 5.93
C THR A 408 12.95 2.58 4.64
N MET A 409 12.24 2.51 3.52
CA MET A 409 12.81 2.88 2.23
C MET A 409 13.04 4.38 2.09
N TRP A 410 12.12 5.19 2.60
CA TRP A 410 12.31 6.63 2.66
C TRP A 410 13.58 7.00 3.46
N LEU A 411 13.71 6.48 4.67
CA LEU A 411 14.85 6.79 5.54
C LEU A 411 16.17 6.33 4.92
N LYS A 412 16.21 5.13 4.32
CA LYS A 412 17.40 4.65 3.59
C LYS A 412 17.75 5.56 2.41
N SER A 413 16.77 6.05 1.67
CA SER A 413 17.01 6.99 0.57
C SER A 413 17.54 8.33 1.06
N GLU A 414 17.03 8.85 2.18
CA GLU A 414 17.51 10.11 2.77
C GLU A 414 18.93 9.97 3.30
N ILE A 415 19.26 8.85 3.95
CA ILE A 415 20.63 8.55 4.41
C ILE A 415 21.59 8.53 3.23
N ALA A 416 21.27 7.79 2.17
CA ALA A 416 22.10 7.71 0.97
C ALA A 416 22.30 9.08 0.31
N ALA A 417 21.27 9.95 0.31
CA ALA A 417 21.38 11.30 -0.22
C ALA A 417 22.34 12.17 0.60
N VAL A 418 22.31 12.09 1.94
CA VAL A 418 23.24 12.81 2.81
C VAL A 418 24.67 12.27 2.65
N GLU A 419 24.84 10.96 2.54
CA GLU A 419 26.15 10.34 2.32
C GLU A 419 26.80 10.77 1.01
N ALA A 420 26.01 10.90 -0.07
CA ALA A 420 26.50 11.38 -1.35
C ALA A 420 27.04 12.81 -1.27
N VAL A 421 26.42 13.69 -0.46
CA VAL A 421 26.90 15.07 -0.24
C VAL A 421 28.15 15.10 0.65
N LEU A 422 28.27 14.20 1.63
CA LEU A 422 29.46 14.12 2.48
C LEU A 422 30.69 13.53 1.76
N ALA A 423 30.48 12.76 0.69
CA ALA A 423 31.55 12.12 -0.07
C ALA A 423 32.13 12.97 -1.21
N GLY A 424 31.41 14.01 -1.65
CA GLY A 424 31.83 14.96 -2.69
C GLY A 424 32.25 16.29 -2.11
#